data_AF-A0A2T4UBE6-F1
#
_entry.id   AF-A0A2T4UBE6-F1
#
_cell.length_a   1.000
_cell.length_b   1.000
_cell.length_c   1.000
_cell.angle_alpha   90.00
_cell.angle_beta   90.00
_cell.angle_gamma   90.00
#
_symmetry.space_group_name_H-M   'P 1'
#
loop_
_entity.id
_entity.type
_entity.pdbx_description
1 polymer ?
#
loop_
_entity_poly.entity_id
_entity_poly.type
_entity_poly.pdbx_seq_one_letter_code
_entity_poly.pdbx_strand_id
1 'polypeptide(L)'
;MTATFVLATIQEEIGGFIRTLTYVYVLLIIAYILTQLFFGFGGRMPYNRTGSAILGFLNDTVGPYLNLFRRFIPPLGPLDLSPIVAIFVLQIAGNLLAGIVEHA
;
A
#
# COMPACT_ATOMS: atom_id res chain seq x y z
N MET A 1 7.34 -26.34 -28.05
CA MET A 1 8.14 -26.32 -26.80
C MET A 1 8.64 -24.93 -26.46
N THR A 2 9.12 -24.13 -27.42
CA THR A 2 9.61 -22.75 -27.16
C THR A 2 8.49 -21.75 -26.81
N ALA A 3 7.37 -21.75 -27.53
CA ALA A 3 6.27 -20.80 -27.27
C ALA A 3 5.64 -20.97 -25.87
N THR A 4 5.41 -22.21 -25.43
CA THR A 4 4.84 -22.51 -24.10
C THR A 4 5.78 -22.07 -22.98
N PHE A 5 7.09 -22.24 -23.16
CA PHE A 5 8.10 -21.79 -22.20
C PHE A 5 8.11 -20.26 -22.07
N VAL A 6 8.04 -19.54 -23.20
CA VAL A 6 8.00 -18.07 -23.21
C VAL A 6 6.76 -17.54 -22.48
N LEU A 7 5.59 -18.15 -22.71
CA LEU A 7 4.35 -17.74 -22.03
C LEU A 7 4.45 -17.93 -20.51
N ALA A 8 4.98 -19.06 -20.06
CA ALA A 8 5.17 -19.33 -18.63
C ALA A 8 6.12 -18.33 -17.96
N THR A 9 7.23 -17.95 -18.61
CA THR A 9 8.15 -16.92 -18.07
C THR A 9 7.46 -15.56 -17.92
N ILE A 10 6.66 -15.15 -18.90
CA ILE A 10 5.95 -13.86 -18.85
C ILE A 10 4.93 -13.85 -17.70
N GLN A 11 4.21 -14.94 -17.48
CA GLN A 11 3.24 -15.06 -16.39
C GLN A 11 3.90 -14.93 -15.02
N GLU A 12 5.04 -15.60 -14.83
CA GLU A 12 5.86 -15.50 -13.62
C GLU A 12 6.40 -14.07 -13.41
N GLU A 13 6.87 -13.41 -14.47
CA GLU A 13 7.34 -12.02 -14.38
C GLU A 13 6.21 -11.05 -13.98
N ILE A 14 5.02 -11.20 -14.56
CA ILE A 14 3.87 -10.35 -14.24
C ILE A 14 3.39 -10.62 -12.80
N GLY A 15 3.28 -11.89 -12.40
CA GLY A 15 2.92 -12.28 -11.03
C GLY A 15 3.90 -11.70 -10.00
N GLY A 16 5.20 -11.85 -10.28
CA GLY A 16 6.27 -11.24 -9.48
C GLY A 16 6.15 -9.72 -9.39
N PHE A 17 5.92 -9.04 -10.51
CA PHE A 17 5.73 -7.59 -10.54
C PHE A 17 4.54 -7.12 -9.69
N ILE A 18 3.39 -7.81 -9.78
CA ILE A 18 2.20 -7.52 -8.97
C ILE A 18 2.52 -7.65 -7.47
N ARG A 19 3.22 -8.73 -7.08
CA ARG A 19 3.63 -8.95 -5.69
C ARG A 19 4.58 -7.87 -5.20
N THR A 20 5.55 -7.46 -6.03
CA THR A 20 6.47 -6.35 -5.70
C THR A 20 5.73 -5.03 -5.54
N LEU A 21 4.81 -4.67 -6.44
CA LEU A 21 4.01 -3.44 -6.31
C LEU A 21 3.15 -3.46 -5.05
N THR A 22 2.52 -4.61 -4.76
CA THR A 22 1.74 -4.83 -3.53
C THR A 22 2.61 -4.58 -2.31
N TYR A 23 3.81 -5.15 -2.26
CA TYR A 23 4.75 -4.98 -1.15
C TYR A 23 5.20 -3.52 -0.98
N VAL A 24 5.58 -2.85 -2.08
CA VAL A 24 5.96 -1.43 -2.05
C VAL A 24 4.82 -0.57 -1.53
N TYR A 25 3.60 -0.82 -1.96
CA TYR A 25 2.45 -0.04 -1.52
C TYR A 25 2.09 -0.32 -0.04
N VAL A 26 2.25 -1.56 0.43
CA VAL A 26 2.15 -1.88 1.88
C VAL A 26 3.20 -1.09 2.67
N LEU A 27 4.44 -0.98 2.19
CA LEU A 27 5.47 -0.15 2.85
C LEU A 27 5.08 1.34 2.89
N LEU A 28 4.45 1.88 1.85
CA LEU A 28 3.93 3.25 1.86
C LEU A 28 2.83 3.44 2.89
N ILE A 29 1.91 2.46 3.03
CA ILE A 29 0.88 2.50 4.08
C ILE A 29 1.53 2.44 5.47
N ILE A 30 2.54 1.58 5.67
CA ILE A 30 3.29 1.52 6.95
C ILE A 30 3.96 2.87 7.24
N ALA A 31 4.63 3.48 6.25
CA ALA A 31 5.21 4.81 6.39
C ALA A 31 4.15 5.85 6.77
N TYR A 32 2.97 5.82 6.15
CA TYR A 32 1.84 6.68 6.51
C TYR A 32 1.41 6.47 7.96
N ILE A 33 1.25 5.23 8.43
CA ILE A 33 0.93 4.91 9.83
C ILE A 33 1.99 5.50 10.77
N LEU A 34 3.28 5.33 10.46
CA LEU A 34 4.37 5.89 11.27
C LEU A 34 4.29 7.42 11.35
N THR A 35 3.92 8.11 10.27
CA THR A 35 3.71 9.56 10.31
C THR A 35 2.53 9.93 11.19
N GLN A 36 1.41 9.20 11.11
CA GLN A 36 0.24 9.43 11.98
C GLN A 36 0.56 9.18 13.45
N LEU A 37 1.29 8.11 13.78
CA LEU A 37 1.73 7.83 15.14
C LEU A 37 2.67 8.93 15.65
N PHE A 38 3.64 9.34 14.84
CA PHE A 38 4.57 10.41 15.22
C PHE A 38 3.83 11.71 15.57
N PHE A 39 2.87 12.15 14.74
CA PHE A 39 2.08 13.36 15.01
C PHE A 39 1.07 13.15 16.15
N GLY A 40 0.46 11.97 16.26
CA GLY A 40 -0.51 11.62 17.30
C GLY A 40 0.09 11.63 18.71
N PHE A 41 1.38 11.29 18.85
CA PHE A 41 2.12 11.32 20.12
C PHE A 41 2.86 12.65 20.39
N GLY A 42 2.46 13.74 19.74
CA GLY A 42 3.01 15.08 19.99
C GLY A 42 4.20 15.47 19.11
N GLY A 43 4.48 14.71 18.06
CA GLY A 43 5.43 15.08 17.03
C GLY A 43 5.01 16.37 16.32
N ARG A 44 5.99 17.20 15.97
CA ARG A 44 5.77 18.48 15.28
C ARG A 44 5.98 18.33 13.79
N MET A 45 5.21 19.06 13.00
CA MET A 45 5.36 19.10 11.55
C MET A 45 6.80 19.52 11.16
N PRO A 46 7.48 18.82 10.26
CA PRO A 46 8.79 19.23 9.78
C PRO A 46 8.66 20.57 9.04
N TYR A 47 9.44 21.57 9.45
CA TYR A 47 9.49 22.88 8.78
C TYR A 47 10.45 22.89 7.57
N ASN A 48 11.11 21.77 7.27
CA ASN A 48 11.98 21.66 6.11
C ASN A 48 11.17 21.31 4.84
N ARG A 49 11.66 21.78 3.68
CA ARG A 49 11.02 21.55 2.38
C ARG A 49 10.94 20.05 2.04
N THR A 50 11.94 19.28 2.42
CA THR A 50 12.00 17.84 2.10
C THR A 50 10.97 17.04 2.91
N GLY A 51 10.83 17.29 4.21
CA GLY A 51 9.88 16.56 5.05
C GLY A 51 8.43 16.87 4.66
N SER A 52 8.12 18.14 4.40
CA SER A 52 6.79 18.53 3.89
C SER A 52 6.49 17.89 2.52
N ALA A 53 7.47 17.80 1.61
CA ALA A 53 7.30 17.11 0.34
C ALA A 53 7.04 15.60 0.49
N ILE A 54 7.77 14.90 1.38
CA ILE A 54 7.57 13.46 1.64
C ILE A 54 6.19 13.21 2.25
N LEU A 55 5.77 14.01 3.22
CA LEU A 55 4.44 13.89 3.84
C LEU A 55 3.32 14.17 2.83
N GLY A 56 3.50 15.18 1.97
CA GLY A 56 2.58 15.46 0.87
C GLY A 56 2.47 14.27 -0.07
N PHE A 57 3.59 13.73 -0.54
CA PHE A 57 3.63 12.55 -1.39
C PHE A 57 2.91 11.33 -0.77
N LEU A 58 3.17 11.04 0.51
CA LEU A 58 2.49 9.95 1.21
C LEU A 58 0.98 10.19 1.29
N ASN A 59 0.56 11.41 1.62
CA ASN A 59 -0.86 11.75 1.71
C ASN A 59 -1.56 11.67 0.35
N ASP A 60 -0.92 12.13 -0.72
CA ASP A 60 -1.48 12.13 -2.07
C ASP A 60 -1.54 10.71 -2.67
N THR A 61 -0.58 9.85 -2.32
CA THR A 61 -0.49 8.48 -2.84
C THR A 61 -1.34 7.48 -2.04
N VAL A 62 -1.28 7.56 -0.71
CA VAL A 62 -1.91 6.60 0.20
C VAL A 62 -3.30 7.08 0.67
N GLY A 63 -3.47 8.40 0.82
CA GLY A 63 -4.70 9.00 1.33
C GLY A 63 -5.97 8.61 0.57
N PRO A 64 -6.00 8.66 -0.78
CA PRO A 64 -7.18 8.25 -1.55
C PRO A 64 -7.60 6.80 -1.27
N TYR A 65 -6.63 5.88 -1.15
CA TYR A 65 -6.91 4.48 -0.85
C TYR A 65 -7.45 4.29 0.57
N LEU A 66 -6.83 4.92 1.57
CA LEU A 66 -7.32 4.85 2.96
C LEU A 66 -8.71 5.48 3.13
N ASN A 67 -9.00 6.55 2.39
CA ASN A 67 -10.31 7.22 2.42
C ASN A 67 -11.46 6.29 1.99
N LEU A 68 -11.20 5.24 1.21
CA LEU A 68 -12.21 4.22 0.90
C LEU A 68 -12.63 3.45 2.16
N PHE A 69 -11.66 3.09 3.01
CA PHE A 69 -11.89 2.35 4.24
C PHE A 69 -12.42 3.22 5.38
N ARG A 70 -12.01 4.48 5.46
CA ARG A 70 -12.52 5.47 6.44
C ARG A 70 -14.03 5.71 6.34
N ARG A 71 -14.65 5.43 5.19
CA ARG A 71 -16.12 5.51 5.02
C ARG A 71 -16.85 4.40 5.78
N PHE A 72 -16.20 3.27 5.99
CA PHE A 72 -16.77 2.10 6.66
C PHE A 72 -16.29 1.97 8.11
N ILE A 73 -15.10 2.47 8.42
CA ILE A 73 -14.47 2.37 9.73
C ILE A 73 -14.42 3.78 10.36
N PRO A 74 -15.25 4.06 11.38
CA PRO A 74 -15.15 5.34 12.08
C PRO A 74 -13.79 5.48 12.79
N PRO A 75 -13.21 6.68 12.84
CA PRO A 75 -11.94 6.91 13.52
C PRO A 75 -12.09 6.64 15.03
N LEU A 76 -11.17 5.86 15.61
CA LEU A 76 -11.12 5.59 17.04
C LEU A 76 -10.20 6.60 17.74
N GLY A 77 -10.68 7.83 17.88
CA GLY A 77 -9.89 8.92 18.47
C GLY A 77 -8.73 9.35 17.55
N PRO A 78 -7.51 9.55 18.08
CA PRO A 78 -6.34 9.95 17.27
C PRO A 78 -5.80 8.82 16.38
N LEU A 79 -6.22 7.57 16.63
CA LEU A 79 -5.74 6.40 15.91
C LEU A 79 -6.70 6.00 14.81
N ASP A 80 -6.18 5.96 13.59
CA ASP A 80 -6.88 5.50 12.41
C ASP A 80 -6.63 4.00 12.23
N LEU A 81 -7.68 3.17 12.36
CA LEU A 81 -7.59 1.73 12.11
C LEU A 81 -7.73 1.36 10.63
N SER A 82 -8.17 2.31 9.79
CA SER A 82 -8.35 2.07 8.36
C SER A 82 -7.10 1.55 7.63
N PRO A 83 -5.86 1.97 7.97
CA PRO A 83 -4.64 1.45 7.33
C PRO A 83 -4.42 -0.04 7.56
N ILE A 84 -4.80 -0.57 8.73
CA ILE A 84 -4.62 -1.99 9.03
C ILE A 84 -5.52 -2.83 8.11
N VAL A 85 -6.79 -2.44 7.99
CA VAL A 85 -7.73 -3.11 7.09
C VAL A 85 -7.32 -2.96 5.64
N ALA A 86 -6.85 -1.77 5.25
CA ALA A 86 -6.32 -1.51 3.92
C ALA A 86 -5.16 -2.44 3.55
N ILE A 87 -4.22 -2.68 4.48
CA ILE A 87 -3.11 -3.62 4.28
C ILE A 87 -3.62 -5.04 4.06
N PHE A 88 -4.57 -5.51 4.87
CA PHE A 88 -5.13 -6.86 4.70
C PHE A 88 -5.81 -7.02 3.34
N VAL A 89 -6.67 -6.07 2.97
CA VAL A 89 -7.37 -6.09 1.68
C VAL A 89 -6.38 -6.06 0.52
N LEU A 90 -5.36 -5.21 0.60
CA LEU A 90 -4.35 -5.10 -0.44
C LEU A 90 -3.52 -6.38 -0.59
N GLN A 91 -3.11 -7.00 0.52
CA GLN A 91 -2.35 -8.25 0.48
C GLN A 91 -3.19 -9.39 -0.10
N ILE A 92 -4.46 -9.50 0.28
CA ILE A 92 -5.35 -10.53 -0.27
C ILE A 92 -5.55 -10.29 -1.76
N ALA A 93 -5.87 -9.06 -2.16
CA ALA A 93 -6.10 -8.71 -3.57
C ALA A 93 -4.85 -8.93 -4.43
N GLY A 94 -3.68 -8.48 -3.97
CA GLY A 94 -2.42 -8.63 -4.70
C GLY A 94 -2.01 -10.09 -4.88
N ASN A 95 -2.13 -10.91 -3.83
CA ASN A 95 -1.84 -12.34 -3.93
C ASN A 95 -2.84 -13.08 -4.82
N LEU A 96 -4.13 -12.72 -4.76
CA LEU A 96 -5.15 -13.30 -5.63
C LEU A 96 -4.89 -12.95 -7.10
N LEU A 97 -4.60 -11.68 -7.39
CA LEU A 97 -4.30 -11.23 -8.75
C LEU A 97 -3.05 -11.90 -9.32
N ALA A 98 -1.97 -11.99 -8.54
CA ALA A 98 -0.76 -12.69 -8.96
C ALA A 98 -1.02 -14.18 -9.20
N GLY A 99 -1.75 -14.84 -8.30
CA GLY A 99 -2.13 -16.25 -8.45
C GLY A 99 -2.97 -16.51 -9.70
N ILE A 100 -3.92 -15.60 -10.03
CA ILE A 100 -4.72 -15.72 -11.26
C ILE A 100 -3.82 -15.64 -12.50
N VAL A 101 -2.84 -14.73 -12.53
CA VAL A 101 -1.94 -14.57 -13.67
C VAL A 101 -1.02 -15.77 -13.84
N GLU A 102 -0.48 -16.30 -12.75
CA GLU A 102 0.43 -17.46 -12.73
C GLU A 102 -0.27 -18.76 -13.17
N HIS A 103 -1.60 -18.83 -13.07
CA HIS A 103 -2.40 -20.03 -13.37
C HIS A 103 -3.39 -19.84 -14.54
N ALA A 104 -3.32 -18.72 -15.27
CA ALA A 104 -4.13 -18.43 -16.46
C ALA A 104 -3.57 -19.11 -17.71
#